data_AF-A0A2N0RMT1-F1
#
_entry.id   AF-A0A2N0RMT1-F1
#
_cell.length_a   1.000
_cell.length_b   1.000
_cell.length_c   1.000
_cell.angle_alpha   90.00
_cell.angle_beta   90.00
_cell.angle_gamma   90.00
#
_symmetry.space_group_name_H-M   'P 1'
#
loop_
_entity.id
_entity.type
_entity.pdbx_description
1 polymer ?
#
loop_
_entity_poly.entity_id
_entity_poly.type
_entity_poly.pdbx_seq_one_letter_code
_entity_poly.pdbx_strand_id
1 'polypeptide(L)'
;MADTKFSPIVLSKHNTWKATCTIPEAPKSTQFCHYIVKIIKSKIEIVTTFEEKKPIRLTDDTNQEQKYCHMISIKVSTEVDLNSLCNMTFKMLSATDGEENNVVYSFKKVENLQEKRKQLFQTRESRTIKVFNIPLYMENYNLKAVFSRYGELEEDGITTRLK
;
A
#
# COMPACT_ATOMS: atom_id res chain seq x y z
N MET A 1 7.35 24.70 -42.52
CA MET A 1 6.41 24.44 -41.41
C MET A 1 6.99 23.28 -40.63
N ALA A 2 7.52 23.52 -39.43
CA ALA A 2 8.17 22.49 -38.63
C ALA A 2 7.14 21.79 -37.73
N ASP A 3 6.97 20.48 -37.92
CA ASP A 3 6.19 19.64 -37.03
C ASP A 3 6.87 19.56 -35.66
N THR A 4 6.37 20.36 -34.71
CA THR A 4 6.66 20.21 -33.29
C THR A 4 6.13 18.85 -32.84
N LYS A 5 7.01 17.84 -32.83
CA LYS A 5 6.79 16.55 -32.18
C LYS A 5 6.37 16.80 -30.73
N PHE A 6 5.07 16.62 -30.45
CA PHE A 6 4.55 16.54 -29.10
C PHE A 6 5.15 15.30 -28.44
N SER A 7 6.19 15.50 -27.64
CA SER A 7 6.64 14.49 -26.69
C SER A 7 5.61 14.46 -25.56
N PRO A 8 4.97 13.32 -25.25
CA PRO A 8 4.11 13.25 -24.08
C PRO A 8 4.94 13.58 -22.85
N ILE A 9 4.42 14.46 -21.99
CA ILE A 9 5.01 14.73 -20.68
C ILE A 9 4.93 13.43 -19.88
N VAL A 10 6.03 12.69 -19.85
CA VAL A 10 6.18 11.53 -18.97
C VAL A 10 6.31 12.09 -17.57
N LEU A 11 5.19 12.21 -16.86
CA LEU A 11 5.21 12.36 -15.41
C LEU A 11 5.85 11.09 -14.86
N SER A 12 7.15 11.15 -14.57
CA SER A 12 7.84 10.12 -13.80
C SER A 12 7.08 9.99 -12.50
N LYS A 13 6.24 8.95 -12.39
CA LYS A 13 5.61 8.59 -11.13
C LYS A 13 6.74 8.18 -10.21
N HIS A 14 7.25 9.13 -9.43
CA HIS A 14 8.14 8.83 -8.33
C HIS A 14 7.38 7.85 -7.43
N ASN A 15 7.95 6.67 -7.23
CA ASN A 15 7.38 5.71 -6.29
C ASN A 15 7.34 6.39 -4.93
N THR A 16 6.14 6.60 -4.41
CA THR A 16 5.94 7.21 -3.10
C THR A 16 5.40 6.15 -2.17
N TRP A 17 6.05 6.01 -1.03
CA TRP A 17 5.66 5.07 0.00
C TRP A 17 4.74 5.76 0.99
N LYS A 18 3.75 5.04 1.52
CA LYS A 18 2.79 5.59 2.47
C LYS A 18 2.86 4.82 3.79
N ALA A 19 2.84 5.54 4.90
CA ALA A 19 2.60 4.98 6.22
C ALA A 19 1.47 5.71 6.94
N THR A 20 0.78 5.00 7.84
CA THR A 20 -0.36 5.51 8.59
C THR A 20 -0.21 5.25 10.08
N CYS A 21 -0.57 6.23 10.90
CA CYS A 21 -0.71 6.11 12.34
C CYS A 21 -2.14 6.49 12.72
N THR A 22 -2.76 5.73 13.63
CA THR A 22 -4.12 5.97 14.11
C THR A 22 -4.09 6.21 15.61
N ILE A 23 -4.62 7.35 16.04
CA ILE A 23 -4.63 7.79 17.43
C ILE A 23 -6.10 8.00 17.82
N PRO A 24 -6.65 7.28 18.81
CA PRO A 24 -8.01 7.52 19.31
C PRO A 24 -8.20 8.98 19.76
N GLU A 25 -9.40 9.53 19.58
CA GLU A 25 -9.72 10.84 20.11
C GLU A 25 -9.69 10.80 21.64
N ALA A 26 -8.85 11.67 22.21
CA ALA A 26 -8.66 11.85 23.64
C ALA A 26 -8.28 13.30 23.93
N PRO A 27 -8.36 13.78 25.19
CA PRO A 27 -7.83 15.09 25.55
C PRO A 27 -6.37 15.22 25.10
N LYS A 28 -6.01 16.32 24.44
CA LYS A 28 -4.68 16.60 23.84
C LYS A 28 -4.28 15.73 22.63
N SER A 29 -5.14 14.82 22.14
CA SER A 29 -4.82 13.98 20.95
C SER A 29 -4.49 14.80 19.70
N THR A 30 -5.22 15.89 19.42
CA THR A 30 -4.89 16.81 18.30
C THR A 30 -3.51 17.45 18.46
N GLN A 31 -3.18 17.94 19.65
CA GLN A 31 -1.86 18.54 19.93
C GLN A 31 -0.75 17.50 19.80
N PHE A 32 -1.03 16.25 20.22
CA PHE A 32 -0.12 15.13 20.05
C PHE A 32 0.08 14.75 18.58
N CYS A 33 -0.97 14.79 17.75
CA CYS A 33 -0.84 14.61 16.30
C CYS A 33 0.09 15.65 15.67
N HIS A 34 -0.13 16.94 15.98
CA HIS A 34 0.74 18.02 15.50
C HIS A 34 2.19 17.86 15.97
N TYR A 35 2.39 17.42 17.23
CA TYR A 35 3.71 17.13 17.78
C TYR A 35 4.42 16.02 17.00
N ILE A 36 3.73 14.91 16.74
CA ILE A 36 4.24 13.79 15.93
C ILE A 36 4.66 14.30 14.55
N VAL A 37 3.77 15.02 13.86
CA VAL A 37 4.05 15.53 12.51
C VAL A 37 5.26 16.48 12.51
N LYS A 38 5.38 17.33 13.54
CA LYS A 38 6.53 18.24 13.68
C LYS A 38 7.85 17.49 13.83
N ILE A 39 7.89 16.44 14.66
CA ILE A 39 9.09 15.60 14.84
C ILE A 39 9.47 14.89 13.55
N ILE A 40 8.50 14.35 12.83
CA ILE A 40 8.78 13.61 11.61
C ILE A 40 9.32 14.56 10.54
N LYS A 41 8.71 15.75 10.38
CA LYS A 41 9.18 16.79 9.45
C LYS A 41 10.61 17.27 9.76
N SER A 42 11.07 17.17 11.01
CA SER A 42 12.44 17.55 11.37
C SER A 42 13.47 16.43 11.18
N LYS A 43 13.03 15.20 10.92
CA LYS A 43 13.91 14.03 10.80
C LYS A 43 13.90 13.37 9.43
N ILE A 44 12.81 13.51 8.69
CA ILE A 44 12.54 12.79 7.45
C ILE A 44 12.06 13.79 6.38
N GLU A 45 12.52 13.61 5.15
CA GLU A 45 11.99 14.36 4.01
C GLU A 45 10.61 13.81 3.62
N ILE A 46 9.56 14.59 3.91
CA ILE A 46 8.19 14.18 3.66
C ILE A 46 7.70 14.75 2.33
N VAL A 47 7.14 13.89 1.47
CA VAL A 47 6.48 14.29 0.22
C VAL A 47 5.12 14.91 0.52
N THR A 48 4.32 14.26 1.38
CA THR A 48 2.99 14.77 1.75
C THR A 48 2.56 14.23 3.11
N THR A 49 1.96 15.10 3.94
CA THR A 49 1.26 14.72 5.18
C THR A 49 -0.24 14.93 4.99
N PHE A 50 -1.05 13.98 5.43
CA PHE A 50 -2.50 14.07 5.42
C PHE A 50 -3.05 13.63 6.77
N GLU A 51 -3.79 14.51 7.43
CA GLU A 51 -4.41 14.29 8.73
C GLU A 51 -5.92 14.28 8.54
N GLU A 52 -6.58 13.22 9.00
CA GLU A 52 -8.03 13.06 8.86
C GLU A 52 -8.62 12.55 10.16
N LYS A 53 -9.79 13.08 10.54
CA LYS A 53 -10.58 12.56 11.65
C LYS A 53 -11.58 11.56 11.10
N LYS A 54 -11.51 10.29 11.53
CA LYS A 54 -12.40 9.22 11.08
C LYS A 54 -13.27 8.68 12.21
N PRO A 55 -14.55 8.38 11.96
CA PRO A 55 -15.35 7.63 12.92
C PRO A 55 -14.88 6.18 13.00
N ILE A 56 -14.73 5.66 14.21
CA ILE A 56 -14.53 4.25 14.51
C ILE A 56 -15.91 3.62 14.59
N ARG A 57 -16.23 2.70 13.68
CA ARG A 57 -17.39 1.82 13.84
C ARG A 57 -17.00 0.72 14.81
N LEU A 58 -17.41 0.83 16.07
CA LEU A 58 -17.42 -0.30 16.99
C LEU A 58 -18.62 -1.18 16.63
N THR A 59 -18.36 -2.41 16.21
CA THR A 59 -19.35 -3.48 16.05
C THR A 59 -19.75 -4.00 17.43
N ASP A 60 -20.36 -3.16 18.26
CA ASP A 60 -21.06 -3.61 19.46
C ASP A 60 -22.40 -2.88 19.50
N ASP A 61 -23.47 -3.62 19.20
CA ASP A 61 -24.85 -3.18 18.98
C ASP A 61 -25.57 -2.66 20.24
N THR A 62 -24.87 -2.07 21.21
CA THR A 62 -25.52 -1.71 22.49
C THR A 62 -25.23 -0.32 23.05
N ASN A 63 -24.33 0.50 22.48
CA ASN A 63 -24.27 1.93 22.80
C ASN A 63 -23.59 2.70 21.65
N GLN A 64 -24.35 3.54 20.93
CA GLN A 64 -23.88 4.33 19.79
C GLN A 64 -23.03 5.54 20.21
N GLU A 65 -21.95 5.32 20.96
CA GLU A 65 -20.90 6.34 21.05
C GLU A 65 -20.06 6.30 19.77
N GLN A 66 -20.26 7.28 18.89
CA GLN A 66 -19.36 7.52 17.76
C GLN A 66 -17.99 7.93 18.32
N LYS A 67 -17.12 6.94 18.56
CA LYS A 67 -15.73 7.20 18.90
C LYS A 67 -15.00 7.62 17.62
N TYR A 68 -14.25 8.71 17.66
CA TYR A 68 -13.44 9.14 16.53
C TYR A 68 -11.97 8.79 16.75
N CYS A 69 -11.22 8.69 15.66
CA CYS A 69 -9.76 8.64 15.68
C CYS A 69 -9.18 9.70 14.75
N HIS A 70 -8.00 10.19 15.13
CA HIS A 70 -7.11 10.94 14.27
C HIS A 70 -6.24 9.96 13.49
N MET A 71 -6.27 10.05 12.17
CA MET A 71 -5.44 9.26 11.27
C MET A 71 -4.41 10.17 10.60
N ILE A 72 -3.14 9.91 10.87
CA ILE A 72 -2.01 10.61 10.24
C ILE A 72 -1.46 9.70 9.14
N SER A 73 -1.52 10.18 7.90
CA SER A 73 -0.95 9.54 6.72
C SER A 73 0.27 10.33 6.26
N ILE A 74 1.41 9.67 6.07
CA ILE A 74 2.64 10.31 5.61
C ILE A 74 3.11 9.59 4.35
N LYS A 75 3.44 10.37 3.32
CA LYS A 75 4.07 9.90 2.10
C LYS A 75 5.53 10.31 2.06
N VAL A 76 6.40 9.36 1.76
CA VAL A 76 7.86 9.55 1.63
C VAL A 76 8.33 9.05 0.27
N SER A 77 9.45 9.57 -0.21
CA SER A 77 10.02 9.24 -1.52
C SER A 77 10.91 8.00 -1.48
N THR A 78 11.52 7.69 -0.33
CA THR A 78 12.46 6.56 -0.19
C THR A 78 11.95 5.47 0.75
N GLU A 79 12.41 4.24 0.54
CA GLU A 79 12.12 3.13 1.45
C GLU A 79 12.88 3.25 2.78
N VAL A 80 14.05 3.91 2.78
CA VAL A 80 14.83 4.18 3.99
C VAL A 80 14.06 5.10 4.94
N ASP A 81 13.45 6.16 4.40
CA ASP A 81 12.60 7.08 5.15
C ASP A 81 11.35 6.38 5.68
N LEU A 82 10.76 5.49 4.88
CA LEU A 82 9.61 4.69 5.30
C LEU A 82 9.94 3.78 6.48
N ASN A 83 11.08 3.09 6.42
CA ASN A 83 11.53 2.22 7.51
C ASN A 83 11.88 3.03 8.76
N SER A 84 12.53 4.18 8.59
CA SER A 84 12.79 5.12 9.68
C SER A 84 11.51 5.59 10.35
N LEU A 85 10.47 5.91 9.56
CA LEU A 85 9.16 6.32 10.05
C LEU A 85 8.45 5.19 10.81
N CYS A 86 8.51 3.95 10.31
CA CYS A 86 7.92 2.79 10.98
C CYS A 86 8.63 2.42 12.30
N ASN A 87 9.92 2.71 12.42
CA ASN A 87 10.70 2.47 13.63
C ASN A 87 10.51 3.56 14.71
N MET A 88 9.91 4.70 14.37
CA MET A 88 9.60 5.75 15.35
C MET A 88 8.42 5.33 16.23
N THR A 89 8.58 5.56 17.53
CA THR A 89 7.54 5.33 18.53
C THR A 89 7.24 6.64 19.25
N PHE A 90 5.95 6.91 19.45
CA PHE A 90 5.45 8.12 20.10
C PHE A 90 4.60 7.72 21.28
N LYS A 91 4.90 8.28 22.46
CA LYS A 91 4.19 7.96 23.70
C LYS A 91 3.21 9.06 24.04
N MET A 92 1.96 8.70 24.29
CA MET A 92 0.96 9.60 24.85
C MET A 92 0.62 9.14 26.26
N LEU A 93 0.61 10.07 27.21
CA LEU A 93 0.14 9.81 28.57
C LEU A 93 -1.39 9.67 28.53
N SER A 94 -1.91 8.49 28.87
CA SER A 94 -3.35 8.28 29.04
C SER A 94 -3.75 8.74 30.43
N ALA A 95 -4.72 9.66 30.53
CA ALA A 95 -5.23 10.18 31.80
C ALA A 95 -6.36 9.31 32.36
N THR A 96 -6.18 7.99 32.37
CA THR A 96 -7.15 7.04 32.95
C THR A 96 -6.61 6.55 34.28
N ASP A 97 -7.19 7.10 35.35
CA ASP A 97 -7.17 6.68 36.76
C ASP A 97 -5.88 6.00 37.28
N GLY A 98 -5.00 6.81 37.87
CA GLY A 98 -4.02 6.35 38.88
C GLY A 98 -2.77 5.64 38.39
N GLU A 99 -2.72 5.14 37.15
CA GLU A 99 -1.52 4.53 36.55
C GLU A 99 -1.07 5.29 35.31
N GLU A 100 0.20 5.70 35.27
CA GLU A 100 0.85 6.30 34.09
C GLU A 100 1.02 5.26 32.96
N ASN A 101 -0.10 4.81 32.40
CA ASN A 101 -0.10 3.91 31.26
C ASN A 101 0.24 4.72 30.00
N ASN A 102 1.51 4.60 29.59
CA ASN A 102 2.02 5.20 28.36
C ASN A 102 1.53 4.40 27.15
N VAL A 103 0.61 4.96 26.37
CA VAL A 103 0.18 4.35 25.12
C VAL A 103 1.20 4.67 24.04
N VAL A 104 1.77 3.63 23.42
CA VAL A 104 2.78 3.75 22.37
C VAL A 104 2.12 3.67 20.99
N TYR A 105 2.35 4.68 20.17
CA TYR A 105 1.90 4.76 18.79
C TYR A 105 3.08 4.67 17.83
N SER A 106 2.90 3.91 16.75
CA SER A 106 3.87 3.78 15.65
C SER A 106 3.17 3.86 14.30
N PHE A 107 3.95 4.15 13.26
CA PHE A 107 3.45 4.19 11.88
C PHE A 107 3.50 2.80 11.27
N LYS A 108 2.40 2.39 10.62
CA LYS A 108 2.34 1.15 9.84
C LYS A 108 2.46 1.47 8.37
N LYS A 109 3.34 0.76 7.67
CA LYS A 109 3.43 0.80 6.19
C LYS A 109 2.08 0.42 5.60
N VAL A 110 1.57 1.26 4.70
CA VAL A 110 0.38 0.95 3.92
C VAL A 110 0.84 0.16 2.71
N GLU A 111 0.43 -1.11 2.62
CA GLU A 111 0.64 -1.89 1.41
C GLU A 111 -0.09 -1.21 0.24
N ASN A 112 0.67 -0.78 -0.76
CA ASN A 112 0.09 -0.30 -2.01
C ASN A 112 -0.46 -1.50 -2.78
N LEU A 113 -1.72 -1.86 -2.52
CA LEU A 113 -2.43 -2.97 -3.17
C LEU A 113 -2.35 -2.91 -4.70
N GLN A 114 -2.31 -1.72 -5.30
CA GLN A 114 -2.16 -1.57 -6.75
C GLN A 114 -0.76 -1.96 -7.23
N GLU A 115 0.27 -1.61 -6.47
CA GLU A 115 1.65 -1.93 -6.80
C GLU A 115 1.96 -3.42 -6.57
N LYS A 116 1.42 -4.01 -5.51
CA LYS A 116 1.44 -5.46 -5.29
C LYS A 116 0.74 -6.21 -6.43
N ARG A 117 -0.42 -5.72 -6.89
CA ARG A 117 -1.12 -6.25 -8.07
C ARG A 117 -0.29 -6.07 -9.35
N LYS A 118 0.37 -4.93 -9.54
CA LYS A 118 1.21 -4.66 -10.70
C LYS A 118 2.44 -5.57 -10.73
N GLN A 119 3.12 -5.76 -9.59
CA GLN A 119 4.23 -6.69 -9.47
C GLN A 119 3.78 -8.14 -9.72
N LEU A 120 2.67 -8.57 -9.11
CA LEU A 120 2.08 -9.89 -9.38
C LEU A 120 1.73 -10.08 -10.86
N PHE A 121 1.19 -9.05 -11.51
CA PHE A 121 0.87 -9.09 -12.93
C PHE A 121 2.12 -9.14 -13.80
N GLN A 122 3.15 -8.36 -13.50
CA GLN A 122 4.43 -8.38 -14.19
C GLN A 122 5.14 -9.74 -14.03
N THR A 123 5.16 -10.30 -12.82
CA THR A 123 5.72 -11.63 -12.55
C THR A 123 4.95 -12.75 -13.24
N ARG A 124 3.63 -12.56 -13.44
CA ARG A 124 2.83 -13.48 -14.26
C ARG A 124 3.14 -13.30 -15.75
N GLU A 125 3.11 -12.08 -16.28
CA GLU A 125 3.45 -11.82 -17.69
C GLU A 125 4.86 -12.30 -18.06
N SER A 126 5.85 -12.13 -17.18
CA SER A 126 7.23 -12.58 -17.45
C SER A 126 7.38 -14.10 -17.53
N ARG A 127 6.41 -14.85 -16.99
CA ARG A 127 6.38 -16.33 -17.00
C ARG A 127 5.30 -16.89 -17.92
N THR A 128 4.55 -16.04 -18.61
CA THR A 128 3.44 -16.43 -19.50
C THR A 128 3.76 -16.08 -20.94
N ILE A 129 3.70 -17.06 -21.83
CA ILE A 129 3.82 -16.86 -23.27
C ILE A 129 2.44 -16.90 -23.95
N LYS A 130 2.28 -16.15 -25.04
CA LYS A 130 1.08 -16.23 -25.91
C LYS A 130 1.46 -16.96 -27.18
N VAL A 131 0.76 -18.05 -27.46
CA VAL A 131 0.96 -18.85 -28.67
C VAL A 131 -0.25 -18.67 -29.57
N PHE A 132 0.00 -18.34 -30.84
CA PHE A 132 -1.03 -18.10 -31.85
C PHE A 132 -1.05 -19.22 -32.89
N ASN A 133 -2.14 -19.34 -33.64
CA ASN A 133 -2.31 -20.33 -34.72
C ASN A 133 -2.20 -21.80 -34.25
N ILE A 134 -2.70 -22.09 -33.05
CA ILE A 134 -2.85 -23.47 -32.58
C ILE A 134 -4.00 -24.12 -33.36
N PRO A 135 -3.81 -25.32 -33.96
CA PRO A 135 -4.88 -26.04 -34.62
C PRO A 135 -6.07 -26.29 -33.68
N LEU A 136 -7.30 -26.08 -34.16
CA LEU A 136 -8.51 -26.18 -33.33
C LEU A 136 -8.73 -27.56 -32.70
N TYR A 137 -8.19 -28.61 -33.33
CA TYR A 137 -8.26 -30.00 -32.83
C TYR A 137 -7.18 -30.31 -31.78
N MET A 138 -6.26 -29.40 -31.49
CA MET A 138 -5.16 -29.66 -30.56
C MET A 138 -5.63 -29.50 -29.13
N GLU A 139 -5.73 -30.62 -28.41
CA GLU A 139 -6.14 -30.63 -27.00
C GLU A 139 -5.06 -30.08 -26.05
N ASN A 140 -5.50 -29.58 -24.89
CA ASN A 140 -4.63 -29.03 -23.85
C ASN A 140 -3.55 -30.02 -23.38
N TYR A 141 -3.83 -31.32 -23.35
CA TYR A 141 -2.83 -32.35 -23.01
C TYR A 141 -1.64 -32.36 -23.98
N ASN A 142 -1.92 -32.25 -25.27
CA ASN A 142 -0.88 -32.21 -26.31
C ASN A 142 -0.07 -30.91 -26.23
N LEU A 143 -0.72 -29.79 -25.91
CA LEU A 143 -0.03 -28.52 -25.64
C LEU A 143 0.88 -28.63 -24.42
N LYS A 144 0.39 -29.21 -23.31
CA LYS A 144 1.21 -29.46 -22.11
C LYS A 144 2.43 -30.31 -22.43
N ALA A 145 2.29 -31.38 -23.21
CA ALA A 145 3.39 -32.26 -23.60
C ALA A 145 4.45 -31.58 -24.49
N VAL A 146 4.05 -30.62 -25.33
CA VAL A 146 4.99 -29.83 -26.14
C VAL A 146 5.73 -28.82 -25.29
N PHE A 147 5.01 -28.09 -24.42
CA PHE A 147 5.60 -27.01 -23.63
C PHE A 147 6.33 -27.47 -22.37
N SER A 148 6.07 -28.69 -21.86
CA SER A 148 6.79 -29.27 -20.72
C SER A 148 8.29 -29.41 -20.96
N ARG A 149 8.74 -29.42 -22.23
CA ARG A 149 10.17 -29.43 -22.59
C ARG A 149 10.91 -28.14 -22.23
N TYR A 150 10.19 -27.03 -22.04
CA TYR A 150 10.75 -25.72 -21.74
C TYR A 150 10.70 -25.37 -20.25
N GLY A 151 10.12 -26.24 -19.42
CA GLY A 151 10.00 -26.07 -17.98
C GLY A 151 8.71 -26.64 -17.42
N GLU A 152 8.60 -26.60 -16.09
CA GLU A 152 7.36 -26.97 -15.39
C GLU A 152 6.27 -25.94 -15.69
N LEU A 153 5.09 -26.44 -16.10
CA LEU A 153 3.92 -25.61 -16.36
C LEU A 153 3.08 -25.55 -15.07
N GLU A 154 2.56 -24.37 -14.73
CA GLU A 154 1.62 -24.21 -13.61
C GLU A 154 0.37 -25.11 -13.83
N GLU A 155 -0.31 -25.56 -12.75
CA GLU A 155 -1.42 -26.54 -12.83
C GLU A 155 -2.55 -26.10 -13.81
N ASP A 156 -2.87 -24.81 -13.79
CA ASP A 156 -3.80 -24.10 -14.71
C ASP A 156 -3.08 -23.36 -15.86
N GLY A 157 -1.84 -23.73 -16.16
CA GLY A 157 -0.91 -22.97 -17.01
C GLY A 157 -1.27 -22.86 -18.50
N ILE A 158 -2.38 -23.45 -18.95
CA ILE A 158 -2.87 -23.31 -20.32
C ILE A 158 -4.31 -22.81 -20.31
N THR A 159 -4.49 -21.61 -20.87
CA THR A 159 -5.81 -21.04 -21.13
C THR A 159 -5.97 -20.76 -22.61
N THR A 160 -6.99 -21.38 -23.22
CA THR A 160 -7.29 -21.21 -24.65
C THR A 160 -8.45 -20.25 -24.79
N ARG A 161 -8.30 -19.22 -25.61
CA ARG A 161 -9.40 -18.32 -25.99
C ARG A 161 -9.54 -18.35 -27.51
N LEU A 162 -10.74 -18.68 -27.99
CA LEU A 162 -11.13 -18.46 -29.38
C LEU A 162 -11.40 -16.96 -29.53
N LYS A 163 -10.74 -16.34 -30.51
CA LYS A 163 -10.92 -14.92 -30.84
C LYS A 163 -11.87 -14.77 -32.01
#